data_AF-A0A964HA69-F1
#
_entry.id   AF-A0A964HA69-F1
#
_cell.length_a   1.000
_cell.length_b   1.000
_cell.length_c   1.000
_cell.angle_alpha   90.00
_cell.angle_beta   90.00
_cell.angle_gamma   90.00
#
_symmetry.space_group_name_H-M   'P 1'
#
loop_
_entity.id
_entity.type
_entity.pdbx_description
1 polymer ?
#
loop_
_entity_poly.entity_id
_entity_poly.type
_entity_poly.pdbx_seq_one_letter_code
_entity_poly.pdbx_strand_id
1 'polypeptide(L)'
;MKRTFVLLAALLAASSLFAQQELALDGRAFAPDSRNARADGSAALLAGMFSHGAAVYEFDAPAGTGRFAAAVQFRNLKGKWLKLYVYNYGAAPADGVTGNRNLDPRWRLWQATDMAGGVWTSANPEWVDAGAPGGRFDFLGPRSKIRLLLYADGGVPFFGDGRFLIEQVRILCDAPSAEAAANIVPLLVTSEDAWVEGGYLLVKGRGKQPVNPDRPGDENSRRAMAQRAATVVAQRNLAVALGRIPRSGGTAQLPGIRVRETKDLGNGEVEVTIEVPLDKIPSK
;
A
#
# COMPACT_ATOMS: atom_id res chain seq x y z
N MET A 1 63.04 21.58 5.19
CA MET A 1 62.99 20.19 5.72
C MET A 1 62.43 20.28 7.13
N LYS A 2 61.36 19.62 7.59
CA LYS A 2 60.41 18.64 7.08
C LYS A 2 59.04 19.04 7.68
N ARG A 3 57.98 18.98 6.88
CA ARG A 3 56.60 19.01 7.36
C ARG A 3 56.33 17.66 8.02
N THR A 4 55.92 17.64 9.29
CA THR A 4 55.39 16.44 9.92
C THR A 4 53.89 16.59 10.03
N PHE A 5 53.21 16.06 9.00
CA PHE A 5 51.83 15.62 9.03
C PHE A 5 51.70 14.50 10.07
N VAL A 6 50.78 14.61 11.03
CA VAL A 6 50.17 13.44 11.65
C VAL A 6 48.67 13.64 11.64
N LEU A 7 48.02 12.68 11.00
CA LEU A 7 46.61 12.62 10.66
C LEU A 7 45.73 12.70 11.92
N LEU A 8 44.80 13.65 11.90
CA LEU A 8 43.53 13.54 12.59
C LEU A 8 42.67 12.57 11.77
N ALA A 9 42.70 11.28 12.11
CA ALA A 9 41.72 10.32 11.58
C ALA A 9 40.38 10.62 12.24
N ALA A 10 39.65 11.58 11.67
CA ALA A 10 38.27 11.83 12.00
C ALA A 10 37.47 10.56 11.71
N LEU A 11 36.86 10.01 12.75
CA LEU A 11 35.71 9.13 12.63
C LEU A 11 34.66 9.87 11.77
N LEU A 12 34.64 9.56 10.48
CA LEU A 12 33.47 9.78 9.64
C LEU A 12 32.41 8.82 10.18
N ALA A 13 31.55 9.37 11.04
CA ALA A 13 30.24 8.83 11.28
C ALA A 13 29.58 8.62 9.92
N ALA A 14 29.48 7.36 9.50
CA ALA A 14 28.62 6.95 8.40
C ALA A 14 27.17 7.17 8.87
N SER A 15 26.70 8.41 8.77
CA SER A 15 25.27 8.69 8.70
C SER A 15 24.78 8.04 7.42
N SER A 16 24.12 6.89 7.54
CA SER A 16 23.33 6.30 6.48
C SER A 16 22.27 7.32 6.06
N LEU A 17 22.59 8.13 5.06
CA LEU A 17 21.69 9.04 4.37
C LEU A 17 20.62 8.18 3.69
N PHE A 18 19.46 8.05 4.33
CA PHE A 18 18.25 7.58 3.66
C PHE A 18 17.92 8.62 2.58
N ALA A 19 18.05 8.25 1.30
CA ALA A 19 17.79 9.14 0.17
C ALA A 19 16.27 9.31 -0.03
N GLN A 20 15.65 10.28 0.65
CA GLN A 20 14.23 10.58 0.43
C GLN A 20 13.96 10.94 -1.03
N GLN A 21 12.93 10.32 -1.62
CA GLN A 21 12.50 10.63 -2.98
C GLN A 21 11.31 11.59 -2.93
N GLU A 22 11.45 12.73 -3.60
CA GLU A 22 10.36 13.70 -3.74
C GLU A 22 9.65 13.51 -5.09
N LEU A 23 8.33 13.40 -5.04
CA LEU A 23 7.46 13.43 -6.22
C LEU A 23 6.60 14.68 -6.15
N ALA A 24 6.53 15.44 -7.24
CA ALA A 24 5.81 16.70 -7.29
C ALA A 24 4.88 16.75 -8.50
N LEU A 25 3.68 17.28 -8.27
CA LEU A 25 2.68 17.57 -9.30
C LEU A 25 2.34 19.05 -9.27
N ASP A 26 2.23 19.64 -10.46
CA ASP A 26 1.61 20.95 -10.62
C ASP A 26 0.19 20.92 -10.07
N GLY A 27 -0.28 22.04 -9.50
CA GLY A 27 -1.65 22.15 -9.00
C GLY A 27 -2.70 21.80 -10.05
N ARG A 28 -2.49 22.12 -11.33
CA ARG A 28 -3.42 21.78 -12.42
C ARG A 28 -3.53 20.27 -12.72
N ALA A 29 -2.62 19.44 -12.22
CA ALA A 29 -2.55 18.01 -12.55
C ALA A 29 -3.52 17.15 -11.72
N PHE A 30 -4.66 17.70 -11.31
CA PHE A 30 -5.67 16.97 -10.56
C PHE A 30 -6.40 15.95 -11.44
N ALA A 31 -6.84 14.85 -10.83
CA ALA A 31 -7.49 13.73 -11.49
C ALA A 31 -8.93 14.07 -11.92
N PRO A 32 -9.48 13.35 -12.93
CA PRO A 32 -10.80 13.64 -13.50
C PRO A 32 -11.98 13.53 -12.52
N ASP A 33 -11.82 12.83 -11.41
CA ASP A 33 -12.85 12.67 -10.37
C ASP A 33 -12.87 13.84 -9.36
N SER A 34 -12.04 14.86 -9.58
CA SER A 34 -12.08 16.13 -8.84
C SER A 34 -13.40 16.88 -9.07
N ARG A 35 -13.84 17.64 -8.06
CA ARG A 35 -15.08 18.42 -8.06
C ARG A 35 -14.79 19.86 -7.69
N ASN A 36 -15.35 20.80 -8.45
CA ASN A 36 -15.16 22.24 -8.26
C ASN A 36 -13.66 22.64 -8.22
N ALA A 37 -12.82 21.89 -8.93
CA ALA A 37 -11.43 22.21 -9.20
C ALA A 37 -11.31 22.55 -10.70
N ARG A 38 -10.62 23.65 -11.02
CA ARG A 38 -10.33 24.03 -12.40
C ARG A 38 -8.89 24.50 -12.53
N ALA A 39 -8.28 24.28 -13.68
CA ALA A 39 -6.96 24.81 -13.97
C ALA A 39 -6.99 26.34 -14.06
N ASP A 40 -5.98 26.98 -13.48
CA ASP A 40 -5.72 28.42 -13.56
C ASP A 40 -4.21 28.62 -13.73
N GLY A 41 -3.76 28.65 -15.00
CA GLY A 41 -2.34 28.57 -15.34
C GLY A 41 -1.75 27.21 -14.96
N SER A 42 -0.65 27.21 -14.18
CA SER A 42 -0.05 26.00 -13.60
C SER A 42 -0.74 25.53 -12.32
N ALA A 43 -1.58 26.37 -11.72
CA ALA A 43 -2.26 26.09 -10.48
C ALA A 43 -3.66 25.49 -10.71
N ALA A 44 -4.27 24.99 -9.64
CA ALA A 44 -5.69 24.68 -9.58
C ALA A 44 -6.42 25.66 -8.67
N LEU A 45 -7.47 26.27 -9.19
CA LEU A 45 -8.46 26.95 -8.36
C LEU A 45 -9.44 25.90 -7.81
N LEU A 46 -9.39 25.68 -6.51
CA LEU A 46 -10.28 24.81 -5.75
C LEU A 46 -11.32 25.66 -5.01
N ALA A 47 -12.59 25.43 -5.29
CA ALA A 47 -13.70 26.17 -4.68
C ALA A 47 -14.66 25.26 -3.91
N GLY A 48 -14.84 25.51 -2.62
CA GLY A 48 -15.93 24.97 -1.80
C GLY A 48 -17.03 26.02 -1.63
N MET A 49 -18.19 25.82 -2.24
CA MET A 49 -19.34 26.75 -2.17
C MET A 49 -20.50 26.06 -1.45
N PHE A 50 -21.70 26.01 -2.07
CA PHE A 50 -22.86 25.23 -1.60
C PHE A 50 -22.61 23.73 -1.58
N SER A 51 -21.71 23.26 -2.44
CA SER A 51 -21.14 21.91 -2.42
C SER A 51 -19.66 21.99 -2.03
N HIS A 52 -19.09 20.87 -1.62
CA HIS A 52 -17.68 20.79 -1.32
C HIS A 52 -16.81 20.93 -2.57
N GLY A 53 -15.61 21.48 -2.41
CA GLY A 53 -14.55 21.36 -3.40
C GLY A 53 -13.66 20.18 -3.07
N ALA A 54 -13.29 19.38 -4.06
CA ALA A 54 -12.32 18.29 -3.91
C ALA A 54 -11.38 18.26 -5.11
N ALA A 55 -10.08 18.47 -4.89
CA ALA A 55 -9.05 18.24 -5.89
C ALA A 55 -8.28 16.96 -5.53
N VAL A 56 -8.34 15.95 -6.41
CA VAL A 56 -7.69 14.66 -6.23
C VAL A 56 -6.37 14.66 -7.00
N TYR A 57 -5.29 14.19 -6.38
CA TYR A 57 -3.97 14.06 -7.00
C TYR A 57 -3.51 12.61 -6.87
N GLU A 58 -2.97 12.05 -7.95
CA GLU A 58 -2.46 10.67 -7.99
C GLU A 58 -0.97 10.65 -8.26
N PHE A 59 -0.23 9.99 -7.39
CA PHE A 59 1.22 9.83 -7.51
C PHE A 59 1.56 8.37 -7.72
N ASP A 60 2.39 8.06 -8.72
CA ASP A 60 2.99 6.74 -8.88
C ASP A 60 4.13 6.62 -7.86
N ALA A 61 3.86 5.91 -6.76
CA ALA A 61 4.81 5.74 -5.67
C ALA A 61 5.97 4.85 -6.12
N PRO A 62 7.22 5.16 -5.72
CA PRO A 62 8.37 4.31 -6.00
C PRO A 62 8.18 2.91 -5.41
N ALA A 63 8.74 1.90 -6.08
CA ALA A 63 8.76 0.55 -5.56
C ALA A 63 9.43 0.51 -4.17
N GLY A 64 8.81 -0.19 -3.22
CA GLY A 64 9.33 -0.30 -1.86
C GLY A 64 9.06 0.92 -0.96
N THR A 65 8.18 1.84 -1.37
CA THR A 65 7.74 2.96 -0.50
C THR A 65 7.14 2.41 0.80
N GLY A 66 7.88 2.56 1.90
CA GLY A 66 7.43 2.12 3.23
C GLY A 66 6.56 3.17 3.93
N ARG A 67 6.95 4.45 3.81
CA ARG A 67 6.24 5.59 4.40
C ARG A 67 6.28 6.78 3.46
N PHE A 68 5.32 7.68 3.65
CA PHE A 68 5.27 8.94 2.91
C PHE A 68 4.75 10.10 3.74
N ALA A 69 5.19 11.31 3.40
CA ALA A 69 4.67 12.58 3.89
C ALA A 69 4.11 13.38 2.70
N ALA A 70 3.25 14.37 2.98
CA ALA A 70 2.68 15.23 1.95
C ALA A 70 3.02 16.70 2.23
N ALA A 71 3.26 17.45 1.16
CA ALA A 71 3.38 18.90 1.23
C ALA A 71 2.55 19.55 0.12
N VAL A 72 1.90 20.66 0.45
CA VAL A 72 1.01 21.40 -0.44
C VAL A 72 1.44 22.85 -0.44
N GLN A 73 1.76 23.37 -1.61
CA GLN A 73 1.95 24.80 -1.80
C GLN A 73 0.64 25.41 -2.29
N PHE A 74 0.09 26.36 -1.54
CA PHE A 74 -1.19 26.99 -1.90
C PHE A 74 -1.31 28.42 -1.41
N ARG A 75 -2.34 29.12 -1.91
CA ARG A 75 -2.84 30.40 -1.38
C ARG A 75 -4.28 30.26 -0.94
N ASN A 76 -4.58 30.68 0.29
CA ASN A 76 -5.92 30.66 0.87
C ASN A 76 -6.57 32.03 0.67
N LEU A 77 -7.45 32.14 -0.32
CA LEU A 77 -8.00 33.42 -0.75
C LEU A 77 -9.12 33.92 0.17
N LYS A 78 -9.56 33.09 1.12
CA LYS A 78 -10.77 33.31 1.93
C LYS A 78 -10.60 32.99 3.42
N GLY A 79 -9.39 32.62 3.86
CA GLY A 79 -9.11 32.26 5.25
C GLY A 79 -9.94 31.07 5.74
N LYS A 80 -10.18 30.07 4.88
CA LYS A 80 -10.96 28.87 5.20
C LYS A 80 -10.07 27.67 5.46
N TRP A 81 -10.62 26.64 6.08
CA TRP A 81 -9.91 25.38 6.31
C TRP A 81 -9.78 24.57 5.02
N LEU A 82 -8.55 24.22 4.66
CA LEU A 82 -8.21 23.20 3.69
C LEU A 82 -7.95 21.89 4.42
N LYS A 83 -8.61 20.81 4.02
CA LYS A 83 -8.43 19.48 4.59
C LYS A 83 -7.69 18.59 3.60
N LEU A 84 -6.69 17.86 4.06
CA LEU A 84 -5.96 16.84 3.30
C LEU A 84 -6.47 15.46 3.70
N TYR A 85 -6.88 14.69 2.71
CA TYR A 85 -7.29 13.30 2.84
C TYR A 85 -6.36 12.39 2.05
N VAL A 86 -6.25 11.13 2.49
CA VAL A 86 -5.53 10.06 1.80
C VAL A 86 -6.47 8.87 1.59
N TYR A 87 -6.37 8.22 0.42
CA TYR A 87 -7.25 7.11 0.06
C TYR A 87 -6.74 5.77 0.60
N ASN A 88 -7.56 5.08 1.39
CA ASN A 88 -7.28 3.73 1.88
C ASN A 88 -7.94 2.67 0.98
N TYR A 89 -7.15 1.87 0.28
CA TYR A 89 -7.59 0.70 -0.48
C TYR A 89 -7.80 -0.54 0.39
N GLY A 90 -7.32 -0.51 1.64
CA GLY A 90 -7.41 -1.62 2.59
C GLY A 90 -8.83 -1.88 3.10
N ALA A 91 -8.97 -2.91 3.93
CA ALA A 91 -10.26 -3.39 4.41
C ALA A 91 -10.90 -2.54 5.53
N ALA A 92 -10.17 -1.57 6.10
CA ALA A 92 -10.69 -0.78 7.22
C ALA A 92 -11.85 0.14 6.82
N PRO A 93 -13.04 0.00 7.43
CA PRO A 93 -14.14 0.95 7.24
C PRO A 93 -13.79 2.30 7.87
N ALA A 94 -14.26 3.42 7.28
CA ALA A 94 -14.13 4.75 7.87
C ALA A 94 -14.50 4.72 9.36
N ASP A 95 -13.80 5.49 10.19
CA ASP A 95 -14.27 5.74 11.54
C ASP A 95 -15.55 6.57 11.42
N GLY A 96 -16.70 5.94 11.70
CA GLY A 96 -18.03 6.53 11.44
C GLY A 96 -18.33 7.84 12.18
N VAL A 97 -17.46 8.23 13.12
CA VAL A 97 -17.53 9.47 13.90
C VAL A 97 -16.79 10.63 13.22
N THR A 98 -15.73 10.35 12.44
CA THR A 98 -14.86 11.37 11.81
C THR A 98 -14.95 11.39 10.29
N GLY A 99 -15.65 10.41 9.69
CA GLY A 99 -15.87 10.31 8.26
C GLY A 99 -16.67 11.48 7.69
N ASN A 100 -16.19 12.08 6.60
CA ASN A 100 -16.95 13.07 5.86
C ASN A 100 -18.02 12.37 5.04
N ARG A 101 -19.30 12.60 5.37
CA ARG A 101 -20.46 11.97 4.70
C ARG A 101 -20.55 12.26 3.21
N ASN A 102 -19.88 13.30 2.72
CA ASN A 102 -19.85 13.66 1.31
C ASN A 102 -18.78 12.92 0.50
N LEU A 103 -17.91 12.15 1.16
CA LEU A 103 -16.79 11.44 0.54
C LEU A 103 -16.97 9.92 0.71
N ASP A 104 -16.35 9.15 -0.20
CA ASP A 104 -16.18 7.71 -0.03
C ASP A 104 -15.53 7.40 1.34
N PRO A 105 -16.04 6.43 2.12
CA PRO A 105 -15.46 6.04 3.42
C PRO A 105 -13.97 5.68 3.39
N ARG A 106 -13.41 5.37 2.22
CA ARG A 106 -11.98 5.11 2.05
C ARG A 106 -11.12 6.37 2.14
N TRP A 107 -11.69 7.56 1.98
CA TRP A 107 -10.98 8.81 2.24
C TRP A 107 -10.80 9.02 3.74
N ARG A 108 -9.55 8.97 4.19
CA ARG A 108 -9.16 9.22 5.58
C ARG A 108 -8.66 10.64 5.71
N LEU A 109 -9.23 11.40 6.65
CA LEU A 109 -8.70 12.71 6.99
C LEU A 109 -7.28 12.51 7.54
N TRP A 110 -6.30 13.13 6.91
CA TRP A 110 -4.94 13.15 7.40
C TRP A 110 -4.75 14.38 8.30
N GLN A 111 -4.96 15.57 7.76
CA GLN A 111 -4.79 16.81 8.50
C GLN A 111 -5.63 17.93 7.90
N ALA A 112 -5.86 19.01 8.66
CA ALA A 112 -6.46 20.23 8.17
C ALA A 112 -5.61 21.44 8.54
N THR A 113 -5.66 22.49 7.73
CA THR A 113 -4.98 23.77 7.96
C THR A 113 -5.87 24.93 7.52
N ASP A 114 -5.75 26.08 8.19
CA ASP A 114 -6.36 27.36 7.81
C ASP A 114 -5.30 28.41 7.41
N MET A 115 -4.05 27.97 7.18
CA MET A 115 -2.93 28.84 6.81
C MET A 115 -3.30 29.74 5.62
N ALA A 116 -2.89 31.01 5.67
CA ALA A 116 -3.19 32.00 4.65
C ALA A 116 -2.55 31.68 3.28
N GLY A 117 -1.45 30.93 3.27
CA GLY A 117 -0.76 30.45 2.08
C GLY A 117 0.71 30.15 2.36
N GLY A 118 1.39 29.60 1.37
CA GLY A 118 2.76 29.09 1.47
C GLY A 118 2.82 27.56 1.36
N VAL A 119 3.94 26.99 1.80
CA VAL A 119 4.14 25.54 1.80
C VAL A 119 3.67 24.97 3.13
N TRP A 120 2.61 24.19 3.10
CA TRP A 120 2.13 23.41 4.24
C TRP A 120 2.61 21.98 4.12
N THR A 121 3.21 21.45 5.18
CA THR A 121 3.65 20.05 5.24
C THR A 121 2.80 19.30 6.27
N SER A 122 2.48 18.04 5.98
CA SER A 122 1.82 17.15 6.92
C SER A 122 2.64 17.01 8.20
N ALA A 123 2.01 17.09 9.36
CA ALA A 123 2.70 17.05 10.66
C ALA A 123 2.02 16.12 11.67
N ASN A 124 0.82 15.60 11.39
CA ASN A 124 0.08 14.77 12.35
C ASN A 124 -0.68 13.61 11.67
N PRO A 125 -0.04 12.44 11.48
CA PRO A 125 1.40 12.24 11.62
C PRO A 125 2.16 12.92 10.48
N GLU A 126 3.44 13.24 10.69
CA GLU A 126 4.31 13.79 9.64
C GLU A 126 4.47 12.78 8.49
N TRP A 127 4.73 11.52 8.85
CA TRP A 127 4.88 10.37 7.96
C TRP A 127 3.76 9.36 8.21
N VAL A 128 3.19 8.84 7.12
CA VAL A 128 2.18 7.78 7.12
C VAL A 128 2.80 6.50 6.58
N ASP A 129 2.60 5.39 7.28
CA ASP A 129 2.96 4.06 6.78
C ASP A 129 2.12 3.71 5.55
N ALA A 130 2.77 3.34 4.46
CA ALA A 130 2.14 3.08 3.17
C ALA A 130 1.19 1.88 3.20
N GLY A 131 1.39 0.95 4.15
CA GLY A 131 0.48 -0.13 4.46
C GLY A 131 0.65 -0.62 5.90
N ALA A 132 -0.38 -1.25 6.45
CA ALA A 132 -0.35 -1.83 7.78
C ALA A 132 -0.39 -3.37 7.76
N PRO A 133 0.23 -4.05 8.74
CA PRO A 133 0.11 -5.49 8.91
C PRO A 133 -1.38 -5.91 8.95
N GLY A 134 -1.73 -6.94 8.19
CA GLY A 134 -3.10 -7.47 8.10
C GLY A 134 -4.02 -6.77 7.09
N GLY A 135 -3.51 -5.90 6.22
CA GLY A 135 -4.27 -5.34 5.09
C GLY A 135 -5.38 -4.36 5.49
N ARG A 136 -5.38 -3.93 6.75
CA ARG A 136 -6.33 -2.97 7.30
C ARG A 136 -6.16 -1.60 6.63
N PHE A 137 -4.90 -1.15 6.52
CA PHE A 137 -4.52 0.05 5.79
C PHE A 137 -3.65 -0.33 4.60
N ASP A 138 -3.99 0.21 3.44
CA ASP A 138 -3.22 0.13 2.21
C ASP A 138 -3.43 1.45 1.46
N PHE A 139 -2.42 2.32 1.48
CA PHE A 139 -2.47 3.63 0.82
C PHE A 139 -1.77 3.63 -0.55
N LEU A 140 -1.16 2.50 -0.94
CA LEU A 140 -0.54 2.29 -2.25
C LEU A 140 -1.51 1.64 -3.24
N GLY A 141 -2.42 0.80 -2.75
CA GLY A 141 -3.39 0.11 -3.58
C GLY A 141 -2.75 -0.83 -4.62
N PRO A 142 -3.56 -1.37 -5.54
CA PRO A 142 -3.14 -2.42 -6.46
C PRO A 142 -2.16 -1.97 -7.56
N ARG A 143 -1.91 -0.66 -7.69
CA ARG A 143 -1.05 -0.08 -8.73
C ARG A 143 0.07 0.80 -8.15
N SER A 144 0.33 0.71 -6.85
CA SER A 144 1.32 1.56 -6.17
C SER A 144 1.03 3.06 -6.39
N LYS A 145 -0.25 3.44 -6.34
CA LYS A 145 -0.72 4.82 -6.50
C LYS A 145 -1.20 5.41 -5.19
N ILE A 146 -0.48 6.41 -4.70
CA ILE A 146 -0.94 7.24 -3.59
C ILE A 146 -1.93 8.26 -4.12
N ARG A 147 -3.12 8.31 -3.53
CA ARG A 147 -4.15 9.30 -3.87
C ARG A 147 -4.35 10.26 -2.71
N LEU A 148 -4.15 11.55 -2.97
CA LEU A 148 -4.40 12.63 -2.03
C LEU A 148 -5.63 13.42 -2.48
N LEU A 149 -6.46 13.84 -1.54
CA LEU A 149 -7.60 14.71 -1.81
C LEU A 149 -7.48 15.97 -0.96
N LEU A 150 -7.44 17.13 -1.63
CA LEU A 150 -7.55 18.44 -1.03
C LEU A 150 -9.01 18.87 -1.02
N TYR A 151 -9.58 19.02 0.17
CA TYR A 151 -10.98 19.30 0.38
C TYR A 151 -11.17 20.72 0.90
N ALA A 152 -11.91 21.52 0.12
CA ALA A 152 -12.36 22.84 0.52
C ALA A 152 -13.77 22.73 1.10
N ASP A 153 -13.88 22.92 2.41
CA ASP A 153 -15.16 22.97 3.09
C ASP A 153 -15.80 24.35 2.91
N GLY A 154 -17.04 24.41 2.42
CA GLY A 154 -17.84 25.65 2.44
C GLY A 154 -18.22 26.07 3.86
N GLY A 155 -18.14 25.14 4.83
CA GLY A 155 -18.47 25.38 6.23
C GLY A 155 -19.97 25.47 6.51
N VAL A 156 -20.33 25.19 7.76
CA VAL A 156 -21.65 25.48 8.33
C VAL A 156 -21.44 26.39 9.53
N PRO A 157 -22.18 27.51 9.67
CA PRO A 157 -23.19 28.02 8.74
C PRO A 157 -22.59 28.57 7.42
N PHE A 158 -23.37 28.50 6.33
CA PHE A 158 -22.98 28.70 4.92
C PHE A 158 -22.59 30.14 4.53
N PHE A 159 -21.89 30.88 5.38
CA PHE A 159 -21.59 32.30 5.15
C PHE A 159 -20.30 32.56 4.37
N GLY A 160 -19.66 31.56 3.76
CA GLY A 160 -18.50 31.85 2.91
C GLY A 160 -18.06 30.71 2.01
N ASP A 161 -17.58 31.07 0.83
CA ASP A 161 -16.93 30.14 -0.08
C ASP A 161 -15.46 29.91 0.32
N GLY A 162 -15.04 28.67 0.43
CA GLY A 162 -13.62 28.31 0.50
C GLY A 162 -13.02 28.44 -0.89
N ARG A 163 -11.96 29.25 -1.04
CA ARG A 163 -11.21 29.34 -2.31
C ARG A 163 -9.73 29.20 -2.04
N PHE A 164 -9.13 28.26 -2.74
CA PHE A 164 -7.70 27.96 -2.64
C PHE A 164 -7.12 27.94 -4.04
N LEU A 165 -5.97 28.56 -4.20
CA LEU A 165 -5.15 28.36 -5.37
C LEU A 165 -4.04 27.36 -5.01
N ILE A 166 -4.18 26.12 -5.46
CA ILE A 166 -3.19 25.06 -5.24
C ILE A 166 -2.13 25.19 -6.32
N GLU A 167 -0.90 25.46 -5.92
CA GLU A 167 0.21 25.71 -6.85
C GLU A 167 0.97 24.41 -7.11
N GLN A 168 1.19 23.61 -6.06
CA GLN A 168 1.92 22.35 -6.16
C GLN A 168 1.50 21.39 -5.06
N VAL A 169 1.48 20.09 -5.37
CA VAL A 169 1.31 19.02 -4.40
C VAL A 169 2.52 18.10 -4.49
N ARG A 170 3.12 17.80 -3.36
CA ARG A 170 4.33 16.99 -3.24
C ARG A 170 4.07 15.82 -2.30
N ILE A 171 4.70 14.71 -2.58
CA ILE A 171 4.89 13.64 -1.62
C ILE A 171 6.38 13.37 -1.43
N LEU A 172 6.76 13.16 -0.19
CA LEU A 172 8.08 12.68 0.18
C LEU A 172 7.93 11.20 0.49
N CYS A 173 8.64 10.34 -0.22
CA CYS A 173 8.68 8.91 0.04
C CYS A 173 10.00 8.57 0.72
N ASP A 174 9.94 7.74 1.76
CA ASP A 174 11.16 7.11 2.27
C ASP A 174 11.78 6.28 1.13
N ALA A 175 13.09 6.43 0.92
CA ALA A 175 13.80 5.59 -0.04
C ALA A 175 13.54 4.12 0.29
N PRO A 176 13.42 3.24 -0.72
CA PRO A 176 13.65 1.84 -0.45
C PRO A 176 15.05 1.74 0.17
N SER A 177 15.16 1.22 1.40
CA SER A 177 16.47 0.74 1.85
C SER A 177 17.01 -0.21 0.77
N ALA A 178 18.33 -0.33 0.61
CA ALA A 178 18.87 -1.29 -0.36
C ALA A 178 18.34 -2.74 -0.13
N GLU A 179 17.86 -3.05 1.08
CA GLU A 179 17.10 -4.26 1.40
C GLU A 179 15.64 -4.25 0.91
N ALA A 180 14.96 -3.09 0.88
CA ALA A 180 13.61 -2.94 0.31
C ALA A 180 13.62 -2.91 -1.23
N ALA A 181 14.71 -2.46 -1.88
CA ALA A 181 14.89 -2.58 -3.33
C ALA A 181 15.15 -4.04 -3.76
N ALA A 182 15.66 -4.88 -2.87
CA ALA A 182 15.67 -6.34 -3.05
C ALA A 182 14.28 -6.97 -2.81
N ASN A 183 13.32 -6.23 -2.26
CA ASN A 183 11.92 -6.62 -2.10
C ASN A 183 11.04 -6.12 -3.25
N ILE A 184 11.49 -6.33 -4.50
CA ILE A 184 10.61 -6.36 -5.68
C ILE A 184 9.83 -7.69 -5.65
N VAL A 185 9.12 -7.93 -4.55
CA VAL A 185 8.11 -8.97 -4.39
C VAL A 185 6.71 -8.37 -4.10
N PRO A 186 6.39 -7.06 -4.30
CA PRO A 186 5.17 -6.49 -3.75
C PRO A 186 3.96 -6.66 -4.69
N LEU A 187 3.95 -7.70 -5.53
CA LEU A 187 2.81 -8.04 -6.40
C LEU A 187 2.17 -9.40 -6.06
N LEU A 188 2.58 -10.00 -4.94
CA LEU A 188 2.23 -11.37 -4.55
C LEU A 188 1.29 -11.41 -3.34
N VAL A 189 0.02 -11.21 -3.66
CA VAL A 189 -1.20 -11.77 -3.01
C VAL A 189 -1.53 -11.37 -1.57
N THR A 190 -2.71 -10.76 -1.45
CA THR A 190 -3.49 -10.57 -0.22
C THR A 190 -4.85 -11.28 -0.36
N SER A 191 -4.83 -12.60 -0.58
CA SER A 191 -6.04 -13.45 -0.52
C SER A 191 -5.98 -14.35 0.72
N GLU A 192 -7.10 -14.91 1.17
CA GLU A 192 -7.12 -15.91 2.26
C GLU A 192 -6.15 -17.08 2.02
N ASP A 193 -5.83 -17.32 0.75
CA ASP A 193 -5.07 -18.46 0.27
C ASP A 193 -3.58 -18.18 0.04
N ALA A 194 -3.13 -16.91 0.01
CA ALA A 194 -1.71 -16.59 -0.04
C ALA A 194 -1.37 -15.22 0.58
N TRP A 195 -0.28 -15.18 1.35
CA TRP A 195 0.18 -13.99 2.08
C TRP A 195 1.69 -14.02 2.29
N VAL A 196 2.26 -12.88 2.68
CA VAL A 196 3.70 -12.75 2.98
C VAL A 196 3.91 -12.62 4.48
N GLU A 197 4.85 -13.39 5.04
CA GLU A 197 5.21 -13.36 6.45
C GLU A 197 6.69 -13.73 6.62
N GLY A 198 7.45 -12.92 7.38
CA GLY A 198 8.81 -13.27 7.83
C GLY A 198 9.83 -13.57 6.71
N GLY A 199 9.69 -12.98 5.52
CA GLY A 199 10.58 -13.25 4.37
C GLY A 199 10.18 -14.48 3.53
N TYR A 200 8.98 -15.01 3.75
CA TYR A 200 8.41 -16.12 3.00
C TYR A 200 7.06 -15.73 2.37
N LEU A 201 6.80 -16.24 1.18
CA LEU A 201 5.45 -16.31 0.61
C LEU A 201 4.80 -17.59 1.10
N LEU A 202 3.69 -17.45 1.80
CA LEU A 202 2.91 -18.53 2.34
C LEU A 202 1.68 -18.75 1.47
N VAL A 203 1.42 -20.02 1.16
CA VAL A 203 0.28 -20.39 0.33
C VAL A 203 -0.43 -21.57 0.94
N LYS A 204 -1.75 -21.43 1.07
CA LYS A 204 -2.64 -22.40 1.66
C LYS A 204 -3.34 -23.20 0.57
N GLY A 205 -3.50 -24.49 0.81
CA GLY A 205 -4.35 -25.37 0.02
C GLY A 205 -5.14 -26.31 0.92
N ARG A 206 -6.41 -26.53 0.58
CA ARG A 206 -7.29 -27.48 1.26
C ARG A 206 -7.53 -28.68 0.37
N GLY A 207 -7.38 -29.87 0.92
CA GLY A 207 -7.60 -31.14 0.25
C GLY A 207 -8.60 -31.98 1.02
N LYS A 208 -9.54 -32.59 0.31
CA LYS A 208 -10.55 -33.47 0.90
C LYS A 208 -10.19 -34.93 0.66
N GLN A 209 -10.43 -35.78 1.64
CA GLN A 209 -10.32 -37.22 1.49
C GLN A 209 -11.32 -37.71 0.41
N PRO A 210 -10.91 -38.60 -0.51
CA PRO A 210 -11.84 -39.24 -1.42
C PRO A 210 -12.78 -40.14 -0.62
N VAL A 211 -14.08 -39.84 -0.67
CA VAL A 211 -15.13 -40.71 -0.12
C VAL A 211 -15.37 -41.81 -1.14
N ASN A 212 -14.52 -42.86 -1.13
CA ASN A 212 -14.81 -44.06 -1.89
C ASN A 212 -15.39 -45.12 -0.93
N PRO A 213 -16.72 -45.33 -0.92
CA PRO A 213 -17.37 -46.29 -0.02
C PRO A 213 -16.96 -47.74 -0.30
N ASP A 214 -16.45 -48.04 -1.51
CA ASP A 214 -16.16 -49.41 -1.96
C ASP A 214 -14.70 -49.84 -1.78
N ARG A 215 -13.85 -48.99 -1.16
CA ARG A 215 -12.48 -49.35 -0.79
C ARG A 215 -12.21 -48.99 0.67
N PRO A 216 -12.12 -49.97 1.59
CA PRO A 216 -11.59 -49.72 2.93
C PRO A 216 -10.09 -49.42 2.79
N GLY A 217 -9.78 -48.16 2.54
CA GLY A 217 -8.41 -47.65 2.64
C GLY A 217 -8.08 -47.41 4.10
N ASP A 218 -6.91 -47.89 4.54
CA ASP A 218 -6.31 -47.53 5.82
C ASP A 218 -6.44 -46.00 6.03
N GLU A 219 -6.83 -45.58 7.22
CA GLU A 219 -7.02 -44.17 7.59
C GLU A 219 -5.78 -43.34 7.25
N ASN A 220 -4.60 -43.94 7.41
CA ASN A 220 -3.31 -43.35 7.03
C ASN A 220 -3.21 -43.09 5.52
N SER A 221 -3.70 -44.03 4.70
CA SER A 221 -3.70 -43.88 3.24
C SER A 221 -4.66 -42.79 2.77
N ARG A 222 -5.83 -42.67 3.42
CA ARG A 222 -6.81 -41.61 3.13
C ARG A 222 -6.29 -40.23 3.51
N ARG A 223 -5.66 -40.11 4.69
CA ARG A 223 -5.01 -38.87 5.13
C ARG A 223 -3.87 -38.46 4.19
N ALA A 224 -3.02 -39.40 3.78
CA ALA A 224 -1.94 -39.13 2.82
C ALA A 224 -2.48 -38.62 1.46
N MET A 225 -3.62 -39.13 0.98
CA MET A 225 -4.26 -38.64 -0.24
C MET A 225 -4.81 -37.22 -0.07
N ALA A 226 -5.46 -36.91 1.06
CA ALA A 226 -5.96 -35.56 1.34
C ALA A 226 -4.82 -34.54 1.44
N GLN A 227 -3.71 -34.90 2.08
CA GLN A 227 -2.51 -34.05 2.16
C GLN A 227 -1.89 -33.80 0.78
N ARG A 228 -1.84 -34.82 -0.09
CA ARG A 228 -1.40 -34.65 -1.49
C ARG A 228 -2.31 -33.71 -2.26
N ALA A 229 -3.63 -33.86 -2.12
CA ALA A 229 -4.60 -32.97 -2.75
C ALA A 229 -4.45 -31.52 -2.25
N ALA A 230 -4.29 -31.33 -0.94
CA ALA A 230 -4.05 -30.02 -0.33
C ALA A 230 -2.77 -29.36 -0.87
N THR A 231 -1.69 -30.13 -0.99
CA THR A 231 -0.42 -29.66 -1.54
C THR A 231 -0.55 -29.22 -3.01
N VAL A 232 -1.29 -29.98 -3.82
CA VAL A 232 -1.56 -29.61 -5.23
C VAL A 232 -2.36 -28.31 -5.32
N VAL A 233 -3.36 -28.13 -4.45
CA VAL A 233 -4.14 -26.88 -4.39
C VAL A 233 -3.26 -25.71 -3.95
N ALA A 234 -2.39 -25.90 -2.95
CA ALA A 234 -1.46 -24.87 -2.50
C ALA A 234 -0.49 -24.47 -3.63
N GLN A 235 0.03 -25.44 -4.39
CA GLN A 235 0.89 -25.16 -5.56
C GLN A 235 0.14 -24.41 -6.68
N ARG A 236 -1.15 -24.73 -6.89
CA ARG A 236 -2.00 -24.01 -7.84
C ARG A 236 -2.20 -22.56 -7.40
N ASN A 237 -2.51 -22.35 -6.13
CA ASN A 237 -2.67 -21.02 -5.55
C ASN A 237 -1.36 -20.22 -5.64
N LEU A 238 -0.22 -20.87 -5.48
CA LEU A 238 1.11 -20.27 -5.64
C LEU A 238 1.37 -19.86 -7.10
N ALA A 239 0.98 -20.68 -8.07
CA ALA A 239 1.11 -20.34 -9.48
C ALA A 239 0.23 -19.14 -9.87
N VAL A 240 -1.01 -19.09 -9.36
CA VAL A 240 -1.91 -17.94 -9.50
C VAL A 240 -1.29 -16.70 -8.86
N ALA A 241 -0.75 -16.86 -7.65
CA ALA A 241 -0.08 -15.79 -6.92
C ALA A 241 1.06 -15.18 -7.74
N LEU A 242 1.89 -16.03 -8.35
CA LEU A 242 3.05 -15.63 -9.15
C LEU A 242 2.70 -15.17 -10.57
N GLY A 243 1.41 -15.07 -10.90
CA GLY A 243 0.94 -14.70 -12.24
C GLY A 243 1.35 -15.70 -13.34
N ARG A 244 1.71 -16.93 -12.98
CA ARG A 244 2.10 -18.00 -13.91
C ARG A 244 0.93 -18.97 -14.08
N ILE A 245 0.19 -18.87 -15.19
CA ILE A 245 -0.87 -19.84 -15.50
C ILE A 245 -0.40 -20.83 -16.57
N PRO A 246 -0.28 -22.13 -16.25
CA PRO A 246 -0.67 -23.19 -17.16
C PRO A 246 -1.96 -23.84 -16.65
N ARG A 247 -3.01 -23.82 -17.49
CA ARG A 247 -4.32 -24.45 -17.19
C ARG A 247 -4.29 -25.99 -17.30
N SER A 248 -3.12 -26.60 -17.48
CA SER A 248 -2.96 -28.04 -17.63
C SER A 248 -1.58 -28.51 -17.15
N GLY A 249 -1.57 -29.34 -16.11
CA GLY A 249 -0.67 -30.50 -16.00
C GLY A 249 0.85 -30.31 -15.84
N GLY A 250 1.38 -29.18 -15.38
CA GLY A 250 2.83 -29.06 -15.17
C GLY A 250 3.20 -28.14 -14.01
N THR A 251 3.74 -28.71 -12.94
CA THR A 251 4.32 -28.00 -11.79
C THR A 251 5.75 -27.59 -12.12
N ALA A 252 5.97 -26.31 -12.45
CA ALA A 252 7.31 -25.75 -12.33
C ALA A 252 7.66 -25.68 -10.83
N GLN A 253 8.43 -26.64 -10.34
CA GLN A 253 8.88 -26.66 -8.95
C GLN A 253 9.82 -25.47 -8.72
N LEU A 254 9.41 -24.52 -7.88
CA LEU A 254 10.32 -23.46 -7.45
C LEU A 254 11.32 -24.04 -6.45
N PRO A 255 12.62 -23.69 -6.56
CA PRO A 255 13.61 -24.15 -5.60
C PRO A 255 13.28 -23.60 -4.20
N GLY A 256 13.31 -24.46 -3.19
CA GLY A 256 13.15 -24.06 -1.78
C GLY A 256 11.72 -24.12 -1.21
N ILE A 257 10.72 -24.60 -1.95
CA ILE A 257 9.36 -24.84 -1.40
C ILE A 257 9.43 -25.85 -0.25
N ARG A 258 8.85 -25.51 0.89
CA ARG A 258 8.70 -26.40 2.06
C ARG A 258 7.27 -26.39 2.58
N VAL A 259 6.87 -27.48 3.23
CA VAL A 259 5.62 -27.51 4.00
C VAL A 259 5.91 -26.92 5.37
N ARG A 260 5.27 -25.80 5.69
CA ARG A 260 5.40 -25.14 7.00
C ARG A 260 4.47 -25.78 8.01
N GLU A 261 3.23 -26.02 7.61
CA GLU A 261 2.19 -26.54 8.49
C GLU A 261 1.25 -27.48 7.73
N THR A 262 0.80 -28.52 8.41
CA THR A 262 -0.29 -29.40 7.97
C THR A 262 -1.28 -29.50 9.11
N LYS A 263 -2.53 -29.13 8.85
CA LYS A 263 -3.60 -29.12 9.84
C LYS A 263 -4.73 -30.05 9.40
N ASP A 264 -5.03 -31.03 10.23
CA ASP A 264 -6.21 -31.89 10.07
C ASP A 264 -7.44 -31.14 10.59
N LEU A 265 -8.47 -30.95 9.75
CA LEU A 265 -9.68 -30.19 10.09
C LEU A 265 -10.78 -31.04 10.72
N GLY A 266 -10.53 -32.34 10.96
CA GLY A 266 -11.45 -33.27 11.64
C GLY A 266 -12.67 -33.74 10.83
N ASN A 267 -12.96 -33.09 9.70
CA ASN A 267 -14.06 -33.41 8.78
C ASN A 267 -13.61 -34.24 7.55
N GLY A 268 -12.43 -34.86 7.62
CA GLY A 268 -11.79 -35.52 6.47
C GLY A 268 -11.14 -34.55 5.49
N GLU A 269 -10.93 -33.29 5.89
CA GLU A 269 -10.14 -32.30 5.13
C GLU A 269 -8.80 -32.04 5.83
N VAL A 270 -7.80 -31.80 4.99
CA VAL A 270 -6.44 -31.44 5.40
C VAL A 270 -6.11 -30.10 4.78
N GLU A 271 -5.62 -29.18 5.60
CA GLU A 271 -5.06 -27.91 5.15
C GLU A 271 -3.54 -28.00 5.17
N VAL A 272 -2.90 -27.57 4.10
CA VAL A 272 -1.44 -27.51 3.97
C VAL A 272 -1.05 -26.08 3.66
N THR A 273 -0.11 -25.55 4.45
CA THR A 273 0.55 -24.27 4.18
C THR A 273 1.95 -24.54 3.70
N ILE A 274 2.25 -24.14 2.46
CA ILE A 274 3.60 -24.17 1.91
C ILE A 274 4.25 -22.80 2.07
N GLU A 275 5.53 -22.80 2.39
CA GLU A 275 6.37 -21.60 2.43
C GLU A 275 7.35 -21.62 1.25
N VAL A 276 7.52 -20.45 0.64
CA VAL A 276 8.50 -20.21 -0.41
C VAL A 276 9.38 -19.05 0.03
N PRO A 277 10.69 -19.25 0.19
CA PRO A 277 11.61 -18.16 0.49
C PRO A 277 11.54 -17.11 -0.61
N LEU A 278 11.34 -15.85 -0.24
CA LEU A 278 11.18 -14.77 -1.22
C LEU A 278 12.43 -14.58 -2.08
N ASP A 279 13.62 -14.84 -1.53
CA ASP A 279 14.91 -14.77 -2.24
C ASP A 279 15.07 -15.84 -3.34
N LYS A 280 14.23 -16.88 -3.32
CA LYS A 280 14.20 -17.95 -4.34
C LYS A 280 13.14 -17.71 -5.41
N ILE A 281 12.31 -16.67 -5.27
CA ILE A 281 11.32 -16.31 -6.27
C ILE A 281 12.02 -15.49 -7.36
N PRO A 282 12.05 -15.95 -8.62
CA PRO A 282 12.71 -15.21 -9.69
C PRO A 282 11.96 -13.89 -9.94
N SER A 283 12.64 -12.77 -9.68
CA SER A 283 12.20 -11.42 -10.08
C SER A 283 12.14 -11.34 -11.61
N LYS A 284 11.04 -10.81 -12.16
CA LYS A 284 10.97 -10.46 -13.59
C LYS A 284 11.66 -9.13 -13.85
#